data_AF-A0A523GK52-F1
#
_entry.id   AF-A0A523GK52-F1
#
_cell.length_a   1.000
_cell.length_b   1.000
_cell.length_c   1.000
_cell.angle_alpha   90.00
_cell.angle_beta   90.00
_cell.angle_gamma   90.00
#
_symmetry.space_group_name_H-M   'P 1'
#
loop_
_entity.id
_entity.type
_entity.pdbx_description
1 polymer ?
#
loop_
_entity_poly.entity_id
_entity_poly.type
_entity_poly.pdbx_seq_one_letter_code
_entity_poly.pdbx_strand_id
1 'polypeptide(L)'
;MVVVMQVGAPEAHVENVIQRLSAKGFDVLRTSGQQQTVLCAIGVQRDFQLRQVRILDGVAEVYRITTPYKLASRTWQKERTVVHLGNVAVGGNEVLLMDEISADMVDISESVDVESSEGEVNLYHISAGNMQNNSLLRAVGRTQTPVLLRRNSLASVQEWLVSAEVILTGGNPNVILCEGASRPFAVGEPSSFFRPVDIAIIPEVKETTHLPIVVDPTFSRGGLRHQFPVTRSAVAAGADGIWVKFSTTDSAGAVVDENHQHEISGLIKELELIALAIGRSLRG
;
A
#
# COMPACT_ATOMS: atom_id res chain seq x y z
N MET A 1 20.24 -10.87 -7.22
CA MET A 1 20.58 -10.27 -5.91
C MET A 1 22.08 -9.99 -5.89
N VAL A 2 22.52 -8.99 -5.14
CA VAL A 2 23.93 -8.69 -4.88
C VAL A 2 24.18 -8.90 -3.40
N VAL A 3 25.17 -9.70 -3.05
CA VAL A 3 25.64 -9.90 -1.68
C VAL A 3 27.01 -9.27 -1.58
N VAL A 4 27.14 -8.31 -0.67
CA VAL A 4 28.38 -7.61 -0.40
C VAL A 4 29.01 -8.27 0.81
N MET A 5 30.22 -8.80 0.66
CA MET A 5 30.96 -9.43 1.76
C MET A 5 31.67 -8.36 2.61
N GLN A 6 31.94 -8.65 3.87
CA GLN A 6 32.79 -7.84 4.75
C GLN A 6 34.21 -7.74 4.16
N VAL A 7 34.86 -6.60 4.40
CA VAL A 7 36.26 -6.40 4.00
C VAL A 7 37.13 -7.42 4.74
N GLY A 8 37.92 -8.20 3.98
CA GLY A 8 38.76 -9.26 4.55
C GLY A 8 37.99 -10.49 5.04
N ALA A 9 36.73 -10.69 4.62
CA ALA A 9 35.98 -11.90 4.95
C ALA A 9 36.78 -13.16 4.57
N PRO A 10 36.93 -14.14 5.50
CA PRO A 10 37.63 -15.39 5.22
C PRO A 10 37.03 -16.11 4.02
N GLU A 11 37.89 -16.76 3.22
CA GLU A 11 37.47 -17.50 2.03
C GLU A 11 36.41 -18.56 2.35
N ALA A 12 36.50 -19.20 3.53
CA ALA A 12 35.51 -20.17 3.99
C ALA A 12 34.10 -19.58 4.14
N HIS A 13 34.00 -18.30 4.54
CA HIS A 13 32.71 -17.61 4.65
C HIS A 13 32.15 -17.29 3.26
N VAL A 14 33.00 -16.82 2.34
CA VAL A 14 32.62 -16.56 0.93
C VAL A 14 32.08 -17.84 0.28
N GLU A 15 32.81 -18.95 0.44
CA GLU A 15 32.43 -20.23 -0.13
C GLU A 15 31.13 -20.77 0.50
N ASN A 16 30.95 -20.63 1.81
CA ASN A 16 29.71 -21.01 2.49
C ASN A 16 28.50 -20.23 1.94
N VAL A 17 28.64 -18.91 1.70
CA VAL A 17 27.57 -18.09 1.10
C VAL A 17 27.25 -18.56 -0.32
N ILE A 18 28.27 -18.81 -1.14
CA ILE A 18 28.10 -19.34 -2.51
C ILE A 18 27.36 -20.67 -2.49
N GLN A 19 27.75 -21.60 -1.62
CA GLN A 19 27.11 -22.90 -1.48
C GLN A 19 25.65 -22.77 -1.03
N ARG A 20 25.37 -21.91 -0.06
CA ARG A 20 24.01 -21.67 0.45
C ARG A 20 23.08 -21.14 -0.65
N LEU A 21 23.58 -20.19 -1.45
CA LEU A 21 22.85 -19.61 -2.58
C LEU A 21 22.66 -20.63 -3.71
N SER A 22 23.69 -21.39 -4.06
CA SER A 22 23.62 -22.42 -5.11
C SER A 22 22.66 -23.56 -4.73
N ALA A 23 22.67 -23.99 -3.47
CA ALA A 23 21.72 -24.98 -2.94
C ALA A 23 20.27 -24.50 -2.97
N LYS A 24 20.07 -23.18 -3.00
CA LYS A 24 18.76 -22.55 -3.20
C LYS A 24 18.46 -22.29 -4.67
N GLY A 25 19.28 -22.76 -5.62
CA GLY A 25 19.02 -22.65 -7.06
C GLY A 25 19.38 -21.30 -7.67
N PHE A 26 20.28 -20.54 -7.05
CA PHE A 26 20.87 -19.36 -7.67
C PHE A 26 22.16 -19.71 -8.39
N ASP A 27 22.36 -19.13 -9.57
CA ASP A 27 23.67 -19.09 -10.21
C ASP A 27 24.47 -17.96 -9.57
N VAL A 28 25.65 -18.24 -9.01
CA VAL A 28 26.42 -17.24 -8.26
C VAL A 28 27.67 -16.86 -9.03
N LEU A 29 27.78 -15.58 -9.40
CA LEU A 29 29.00 -14.99 -9.94
C LEU A 29 29.73 -14.23 -8.83
N ARG A 30 30.96 -14.65 -8.54
CA ARG A 30 31.85 -13.94 -7.62
C ARG A 30 32.68 -12.90 -8.35
N THR A 31 32.76 -11.71 -7.78
CA THR A 31 33.70 -10.66 -8.17
C THR A 31 34.53 -10.28 -6.94
N SER A 32 35.84 -10.52 -6.98
CA SER A 32 36.75 -10.13 -5.91
C SER A 32 37.59 -8.92 -6.35
N GLY A 33 37.33 -7.77 -5.72
CA GLY A 33 38.13 -6.57 -5.89
C GLY A 33 39.20 -6.43 -4.80
N GLN A 34 40.08 -5.44 -4.94
CA GLN A 34 41.15 -5.17 -3.96
C GLN A 34 40.61 -4.80 -2.57
N GLN A 35 39.41 -4.22 -2.49
CA GLN A 35 38.81 -3.79 -1.22
C GLN A 35 37.71 -4.73 -0.73
N GLN A 36 36.95 -5.36 -1.63
CA GLN A 36 35.75 -6.09 -1.24
C GLN A 36 35.41 -7.20 -2.24
N THR A 37 34.84 -8.29 -1.72
CA THR A 37 34.25 -9.35 -2.54
C THR A 37 32.74 -9.14 -2.63
N VAL A 38 32.21 -9.25 -3.84
CA VAL A 38 30.79 -9.11 -4.15
C VAL A 38 30.32 -10.38 -4.86
N LEU A 39 29.17 -10.91 -4.45
CA LEU A 39 28.53 -12.08 -5.07
C LEU A 39 27.23 -11.64 -5.75
N CYS A 40 27.16 -11.85 -7.05
CA CYS A 40 25.97 -11.65 -7.86
C CYS A 40 25.21 -12.98 -7.96
N ALA A 41 24.10 -13.10 -7.25
CA ALA A 41 23.21 -14.26 -7.35
C ALA A 41 22.15 -14.01 -8.43
N ILE A 42 22.18 -14.79 -9.50
CA ILE A 42 21.32 -14.73 -10.68
C ILE A 42 20.28 -15.85 -10.58
N GLY A 43 19.04 -15.54 -10.97
CA GLY A 43 17.88 -16.42 -10.80
C GLY A 43 16.78 -15.76 -9.97
N VAL A 44 15.52 -15.92 -10.40
CA VAL A 44 14.36 -15.32 -9.72
C VAL A 44 13.72 -16.34 -8.80
N GLN A 45 13.88 -16.15 -7.49
CA GLN A 45 13.08 -16.85 -6.48
C GLN A 45 12.22 -15.85 -5.71
N ARG A 46 10.90 -15.86 -5.99
CA ARG A 46 9.95 -14.86 -5.47
C ARG A 46 9.92 -14.84 -3.94
N ASP A 47 9.86 -16.01 -3.32
CA ASP A 47 9.72 -16.18 -1.86
C ASP A 47 11.05 -16.18 -1.09
N PHE A 48 12.18 -15.97 -1.77
CA PHE A 48 13.49 -16.02 -1.12
C PHE A 48 13.74 -14.80 -0.22
N GLN A 49 13.74 -15.00 1.10
CA GLN A 49 13.94 -13.91 2.05
C GLN A 49 15.42 -13.54 2.19
N LEU A 50 15.76 -12.27 1.90
CA LEU A 50 17.14 -11.77 2.02
C LEU A 50 17.73 -11.93 3.42
N ARG A 51 16.88 -11.94 4.47
CA ARG A 51 17.29 -12.18 5.85
C ARG A 51 18.06 -13.48 6.02
N GLN A 52 17.75 -14.53 5.25
CA GLN A 52 18.48 -15.80 5.32
C GLN A 52 19.94 -15.69 4.90
N VAL A 53 20.28 -14.69 4.08
CA VAL A 53 21.65 -14.42 3.62
C VAL A 53 22.31 -13.36 4.49
N ARG A 54 21.57 -12.34 4.91
CA ARG A 54 22.09 -11.24 5.75
C ARG A 54 22.66 -11.71 7.10
N ILE A 55 22.22 -12.87 7.59
CA ILE A 55 22.69 -13.46 8.85
C ILE A 55 23.92 -14.36 8.70
N LEU A 56 24.37 -14.63 7.47
CA LEU A 56 25.53 -15.50 7.25
C LEU A 56 26.82 -14.77 7.59
N ASP A 57 27.77 -15.51 8.16
CA ASP A 57 29.07 -14.96 8.53
C ASP A 57 29.81 -14.38 7.32
N GLY A 58 30.47 -13.25 7.52
CA GLY A 58 31.19 -12.54 6.47
C GLY A 58 30.30 -11.75 5.50
N VAL A 59 28.97 -11.78 5.60
CA VAL A 59 28.09 -10.91 4.82
C VAL A 59 28.00 -9.52 5.46
N ALA A 60 28.19 -8.47 4.67
CA ALA A 60 27.99 -7.09 5.09
C ALA A 60 26.58 -6.62 4.74
N GLU A 61 26.21 -6.72 3.46
CA GLU A 61 24.93 -6.23 2.96
C GLU A 61 24.37 -7.15 1.86
N VAL A 62 23.05 -7.11 1.68
CA VAL A 62 22.36 -7.88 0.65
C VAL A 62 21.33 -6.98 -0.02
N TYR A 63 21.47 -6.81 -1.34
CA TYR A 63 20.57 -6.05 -2.17
C TYR A 63 19.82 -6.96 -3.14
N ARG A 64 18.51 -6.80 -3.25
CA ARG A 64 17.75 -7.42 -4.34
C ARG A 64 17.70 -6.43 -5.50
N ILE A 65 18.19 -6.85 -6.68
CA ILE A 65 18.12 -6.03 -7.90
C ILE A 65 16.72 -6.08 -8.52
N THR A 66 16.06 -7.24 -8.48
CA THR A 66 14.71 -7.38 -9.04
C THR A 66 13.66 -6.77 -8.12
N THR A 67 12.65 -6.11 -8.69
CA THR A 67 11.47 -5.72 -7.93
C THR A 67 10.81 -6.98 -7.38
N PRO A 68 10.48 -7.03 -6.08
CA PRO A 68 9.87 -8.20 -5.46
C PRO A 68 8.41 -8.41 -5.88
N TYR A 69 7.84 -7.44 -6.60
CA TYR A 69 6.53 -7.48 -7.23
C TYR A 69 6.69 -7.30 -8.74
N LYS A 70 5.86 -7.99 -9.51
CA LYS A 70 5.83 -7.93 -10.97
C LYS A 70 4.44 -7.54 -11.43
N LEU A 71 3.40 -8.27 -11.02
CA LEU A 71 2.02 -8.03 -11.39
C LEU A 71 1.58 -6.63 -11.00
N ALA A 72 1.93 -6.15 -9.80
CA ALA A 72 1.58 -4.80 -9.35
C ALA A 72 2.41 -3.69 -10.03
N SER A 73 3.43 -4.00 -10.83
CA SER A 73 4.35 -2.99 -11.35
C SER A 73 3.84 -2.34 -12.64
N ARG A 74 4.11 -1.04 -12.81
CA ARG A 74 3.82 -0.34 -14.07
C ARG A 74 4.66 -0.87 -15.25
N THR A 75 5.82 -1.46 -14.97
CA THR A 75 6.67 -2.13 -15.98
C THR A 75 5.97 -3.35 -16.56
N TRP A 76 5.12 -4.03 -15.79
CA TRP A 76 4.33 -5.17 -16.25
C TRP A 76 3.04 -4.76 -16.94
N GLN A 77 2.32 -3.78 -16.38
CA GLN A 77 1.10 -3.24 -16.94
C GLN A 77 1.19 -1.70 -17.00
N LYS A 78 1.16 -1.14 -18.21
CA LYS A 78 1.36 0.31 -18.41
C LYS A 78 0.08 1.09 -18.12
N GLU A 79 -1.04 0.54 -18.53
CA GLU A 79 -2.38 1.10 -18.40
C GLU A 79 -2.83 1.08 -16.94
N ARG A 80 -3.48 2.16 -16.49
CA ARG A 80 -4.07 2.22 -15.14
C ARG A 80 -5.13 1.14 -14.96
N THR A 81 -5.12 0.51 -13.79
CA THR A 81 -6.26 -0.31 -13.36
C THR A 81 -7.40 0.60 -12.95
N VAL A 82 -8.60 0.26 -13.43
CA VAL A 82 -9.85 0.88 -12.99
C VAL A 82 -10.63 -0.19 -12.23
N VAL A 83 -10.90 0.06 -10.95
CA VAL A 83 -11.65 -0.86 -10.09
C VAL A 83 -13.08 -0.36 -9.97
N HIS A 84 -14.04 -1.21 -10.32
CA HIS A 84 -15.46 -0.90 -10.26
C HIS A 84 -16.05 -1.28 -8.90
N LEU A 85 -16.79 -0.34 -8.30
CA LEU A 85 -17.56 -0.54 -7.06
C LEU A 85 -19.02 -0.22 -7.40
N GLY A 86 -19.76 -1.21 -7.88
CA GLY A 86 -21.11 -1.00 -8.40
C GLY A 86 -21.13 -0.04 -9.60
N ASN A 87 -21.74 1.14 -9.44
CA ASN A 87 -21.90 2.16 -10.48
C ASN A 87 -20.78 3.21 -10.52
N VAL A 88 -19.83 3.16 -9.59
CA VAL A 88 -18.66 4.05 -9.57
C VAL A 88 -17.37 3.27 -9.85
N ALA A 89 -16.30 4.02 -10.12
CA ALA A 89 -15.01 3.44 -10.45
C ALA A 89 -13.86 4.26 -9.83
N VAL A 90 -12.79 3.57 -9.43
CA VAL A 90 -11.57 4.17 -8.88
C VAL A 90 -10.42 3.92 -9.84
N GLY A 91 -9.60 4.93 -10.12
CA GLY A 91 -8.43 4.84 -11.02
C GLY A 91 -8.63 5.41 -12.42
N GLY A 92 -9.85 5.87 -12.74
CA GLY A 92 -10.17 6.58 -13.97
C GLY A 92 -9.70 8.05 -13.95
N ASN A 93 -10.27 8.87 -14.84
CA ASN A 93 -10.00 10.31 -14.86
C ASN A 93 -10.72 11.05 -13.73
N GLU A 94 -11.82 10.51 -13.23
CA GLU A 94 -12.55 11.05 -12.10
C GLU A 94 -11.77 10.79 -10.79
N VAL A 95 -11.84 11.75 -9.86
CA VAL A 95 -11.42 11.59 -8.47
C VAL A 95 -12.68 11.28 -7.68
N LEU A 96 -12.76 10.08 -7.09
CA LEU A 96 -13.94 9.65 -6.36
C LEU A 96 -13.90 10.15 -4.91
N LEU A 97 -14.94 10.86 -4.47
CA LEU A 97 -15.15 11.19 -3.06
C LEU A 97 -16.05 10.09 -2.45
N MET A 98 -15.49 9.30 -1.54
CA MET A 98 -16.18 8.13 -0.98
C MET A 98 -16.60 8.44 0.46
N ASP A 99 -17.85 8.89 0.62
CA ASP A 99 -18.50 9.11 1.94
C ASP A 99 -19.55 8.01 2.22
N GLU A 100 -20.43 7.75 1.25
CA GLU A 100 -21.59 6.85 1.38
C GLU A 100 -21.39 5.42 0.82
N ILE A 101 -20.32 5.15 0.06
CA ILE A 101 -20.02 3.79 -0.46
C ILE A 101 -19.57 2.84 0.68
N SER A 102 -19.50 3.35 1.91
CA SER A 102 -19.25 2.59 3.14
C SER A 102 -20.37 1.61 3.53
N ALA A 103 -21.52 1.60 2.85
CA ALA A 103 -22.66 0.76 3.23
C ALA A 103 -22.40 -0.76 3.15
N ASP A 104 -21.57 -1.22 2.21
CA ASP A 104 -21.32 -2.67 1.98
C ASP A 104 -19.81 -3.02 2.02
N MET A 105 -19.05 -2.25 2.81
CA MET A 105 -17.64 -2.54 3.08
C MET A 105 -17.52 -3.35 4.38
N VAL A 106 -16.71 -4.41 4.36
CA VAL A 106 -16.40 -5.17 5.55
C VAL A 106 -14.90 -5.11 5.85
N ASP A 107 -14.59 -4.75 7.09
CA ASP A 107 -13.25 -4.86 7.65
C ASP A 107 -12.94 -6.34 7.88
N ILE A 108 -11.97 -6.87 7.14
CA ILE A 108 -11.58 -8.27 7.23
C ILE A 108 -10.31 -8.38 8.04
N SER A 109 -10.32 -9.28 9.02
CA SER A 109 -9.20 -9.48 9.93
C SER A 109 -8.55 -10.85 9.80
N GLU A 110 -9.34 -11.86 9.42
CA GLU A 110 -8.93 -13.24 9.28
C GLU A 110 -9.46 -13.84 7.97
N SER A 111 -8.87 -14.93 7.51
CA SER A 111 -9.33 -15.59 6.28
C SER A 111 -10.74 -16.17 6.40
N VAL A 112 -11.18 -16.54 7.61
CA VAL A 112 -12.53 -17.06 7.87
C VAL A 112 -13.61 -16.01 7.62
N ASP A 113 -13.30 -14.73 7.84
CA ASP A 113 -14.21 -13.61 7.59
C ASP A 113 -14.47 -13.45 6.07
N VAL A 114 -13.52 -13.86 5.21
CA VAL A 114 -13.66 -13.79 3.75
C VAL A 114 -14.69 -14.82 3.28
N GLU A 115 -14.56 -16.06 3.74
CA GLU A 115 -15.43 -17.17 3.34
C GLU A 115 -16.89 -16.95 3.76
N SER A 116 -17.11 -16.28 4.89
CA SER A 116 -18.46 -16.02 5.44
C SER A 116 -19.17 -14.82 4.81
N SER A 117 -18.46 -13.97 4.07
CA SER A 117 -18.98 -12.71 3.51
C SER A 117 -18.89 -12.62 1.98
N GLU A 118 -18.36 -13.66 1.33
CA GLU A 118 -18.20 -13.68 -0.13
C GLU A 118 -19.56 -13.60 -0.84
N GLY A 119 -19.69 -12.64 -1.76
CA GLY A 119 -20.93 -12.37 -2.51
C GLY A 119 -21.93 -11.46 -1.80
N GLU A 120 -21.72 -11.12 -0.53
CA GLU A 120 -22.57 -10.19 0.22
C GLU A 120 -21.96 -8.79 0.36
N VAL A 121 -20.66 -8.66 0.08
CA VAL A 121 -19.88 -7.43 0.28
C VAL A 121 -19.34 -6.89 -1.04
N ASN A 122 -19.32 -5.56 -1.16
CA ASN A 122 -18.87 -4.87 -2.37
C ASN A 122 -17.40 -4.47 -2.32
N LEU A 123 -16.80 -4.47 -1.12
CA LEU A 123 -15.41 -4.08 -0.90
C LEU A 123 -14.87 -4.73 0.38
N TYR A 124 -13.75 -5.45 0.27
CA TYR A 124 -12.98 -5.87 1.43
C TYR A 124 -11.99 -4.78 1.83
N HIS A 125 -12.01 -4.39 3.10
CA HIS A 125 -11.00 -3.48 3.64
C HIS A 125 -10.00 -4.25 4.48
N ILE A 126 -8.72 -4.16 4.10
CA ILE A 126 -7.59 -4.73 4.82
C ILE A 126 -6.88 -3.59 5.55
N SER A 127 -6.93 -3.65 6.88
CA SER A 127 -6.32 -2.64 7.75
C SER A 127 -4.78 -2.62 7.65
N ALA A 128 -4.19 -1.50 8.07
CA ALA A 128 -2.74 -1.32 8.12
C ALA A 128 -2.00 -2.42 8.91
N GLY A 129 -2.62 -2.95 9.98
CA GLY A 129 -2.05 -4.05 10.78
C GLY A 129 -2.03 -5.39 10.05
N ASN A 130 -2.99 -5.59 9.14
CA ASN A 130 -3.12 -6.80 8.33
C ASN A 130 -2.45 -6.71 6.96
N MET A 131 -1.83 -5.58 6.62
CA MET A 131 -1.15 -5.38 5.34
C MET A 131 -0.14 -6.49 5.01
N GLN A 132 0.47 -7.16 5.99
CA GLN A 132 1.43 -8.25 5.79
C GLN A 132 0.90 -9.64 6.16
N ASN A 133 -0.41 -9.77 6.41
CA ASN A 133 -1.03 -11.05 6.74
C ASN A 133 -1.23 -11.89 5.47
N ASN A 134 -0.20 -12.65 5.08
CA ASN A 134 -0.21 -13.44 3.85
C ASN A 134 -1.33 -14.50 3.79
N SER A 135 -1.81 -15.01 4.92
CA SER A 135 -2.94 -15.95 4.92
C SER A 135 -4.20 -15.25 4.44
N LEU A 136 -4.47 -14.08 5.01
CA LEU A 136 -5.61 -13.23 4.64
C LEU A 136 -5.49 -12.71 3.20
N LEU A 137 -4.33 -12.17 2.81
CA LEU A 137 -4.12 -11.64 1.46
C LEU A 137 -4.32 -12.71 0.38
N ARG A 138 -3.93 -13.96 0.65
CA ARG A 138 -4.19 -15.09 -0.25
C ARG A 138 -5.66 -15.49 -0.29
N ALA A 139 -6.38 -15.35 0.82
CA ALA A 139 -7.82 -15.62 0.87
C ALA A 139 -8.58 -14.61 0.00
N VAL A 140 -8.41 -13.30 0.23
CA VAL A 140 -9.06 -12.26 -0.60
C VAL A 140 -8.59 -12.30 -2.05
N GLY A 141 -7.35 -12.72 -2.30
CA GLY A 141 -6.80 -12.91 -3.64
C GLY A 141 -7.48 -13.99 -4.46
N ARG A 142 -8.18 -14.96 -3.84
CA ARG A 142 -8.95 -16.01 -4.54
C ARG A 142 -10.37 -15.57 -4.91
N THR A 143 -10.84 -14.46 -4.34
CA THR A 143 -12.15 -13.89 -4.65
C THR A 143 -12.05 -12.96 -5.88
N GLN A 144 -13.17 -12.38 -6.31
CA GLN A 144 -13.16 -11.27 -7.27
C GLN A 144 -13.64 -9.95 -6.67
N THR A 145 -14.02 -9.96 -5.38
CA THR A 145 -14.46 -8.77 -4.66
C THR A 145 -13.30 -7.76 -4.59
N PRO A 146 -13.54 -6.49 -4.90
CA PRO A 146 -12.57 -5.43 -4.74
C PRO A 146 -11.94 -5.40 -3.34
N VAL A 147 -10.65 -5.06 -3.28
CA VAL A 147 -9.87 -5.01 -2.03
C VAL A 147 -9.24 -3.63 -1.86
N LEU A 148 -9.62 -2.94 -0.78
CA LEU A 148 -8.95 -1.74 -0.29
C LEU A 148 -7.81 -2.15 0.66
N LEU A 149 -6.58 -2.11 0.18
CA LEU A 149 -5.38 -2.48 0.94
C LEU A 149 -4.74 -1.24 1.56
N ARG A 150 -4.94 -1.04 2.87
CA ARG A 150 -4.35 0.09 3.60
C ARG A 150 -2.87 -0.12 3.87
N ARG A 151 -2.05 0.91 3.66
CA ARG A 151 -0.63 0.88 3.98
C ARG A 151 -0.40 0.84 5.49
N ASN A 152 0.57 0.05 5.93
CA ASN A 152 1.19 0.25 7.22
C ASN A 152 2.10 1.50 7.15
N SER A 153 1.89 2.47 8.04
CA SER A 153 2.63 3.74 8.01
C SER A 153 4.14 3.62 8.28
N LEU A 154 4.61 2.44 8.69
CA LEU A 154 6.03 2.11 8.81
C LEU A 154 6.58 1.35 7.60
N ALA A 155 5.73 0.84 6.73
CA ALA A 155 6.15 0.14 5.53
C ALA A 155 6.61 1.13 4.45
N SER A 156 7.46 0.66 3.55
CA SER A 156 7.83 1.31 2.29
C SER A 156 6.78 1.06 1.17
N VAL A 157 6.83 1.84 0.07
CA VAL A 157 6.00 1.57 -1.12
C VAL A 157 6.27 0.16 -1.65
N GLN A 158 7.53 -0.26 -1.62
CA GLN A 158 7.92 -1.59 -2.06
C GLN A 158 7.27 -2.71 -1.23
N GLU A 159 7.28 -2.61 0.10
CA GLU A 159 6.64 -3.60 0.98
C GLU A 159 5.12 -3.63 0.78
N TRP A 160 4.50 -2.47 0.57
CA TRP A 160 3.07 -2.38 0.28
C TRP A 160 2.68 -3.06 -1.04
N LEU A 161 3.47 -2.83 -2.10
CA LEU A 161 3.25 -3.46 -3.40
C LEU A 161 3.55 -4.96 -3.40
N VAL A 162 4.47 -5.44 -2.53
CA VAL A 162 4.63 -6.88 -2.30
C VAL A 162 3.36 -7.49 -1.72
N SER A 163 2.67 -6.81 -0.81
CA SER A 163 1.39 -7.28 -0.28
C SER A 163 0.30 -7.29 -1.36
N ALA A 164 0.22 -6.25 -2.18
CA ALA A 164 -0.70 -6.21 -3.32
C ALA A 164 -0.42 -7.35 -4.33
N GLU A 165 0.85 -7.65 -4.60
CA GLU A 165 1.27 -8.76 -5.47
C GLU A 165 0.70 -10.11 -5.00
N VAL A 166 0.59 -10.34 -3.69
CA VAL A 166 0.00 -11.57 -3.13
C VAL A 166 -1.46 -11.71 -3.54
N ILE A 167 -2.24 -10.62 -3.47
CA ILE A 167 -3.64 -10.58 -3.88
C ILE A 167 -3.75 -10.82 -5.40
N LEU A 168 -2.97 -10.07 -6.20
CA LEU A 168 -2.95 -10.19 -7.66
C LEU A 168 -2.54 -11.60 -8.12
N THR A 169 -1.57 -12.22 -7.44
CA THR A 169 -1.12 -13.59 -7.73
C THR A 169 -2.21 -14.62 -7.42
N GLY A 170 -3.11 -14.33 -6.47
CA GLY A 170 -4.28 -15.14 -6.18
C GLY A 170 -5.31 -15.16 -7.32
N GLY A 171 -5.26 -14.18 -8.24
CA GLY A 171 -6.18 -14.04 -9.37
C GLY A 171 -7.17 -12.89 -9.24
N ASN A 172 -7.12 -12.10 -8.16
CA ASN A 172 -7.98 -10.93 -7.97
C ASN A 172 -7.27 -9.65 -8.47
N PRO A 173 -7.68 -9.06 -9.61
CA PRO A 173 -7.07 -7.83 -10.13
C PRO A 173 -7.59 -6.54 -9.47
N ASN A 174 -8.65 -6.63 -8.65
CA ASN A 174 -9.43 -5.50 -8.16
C ASN A 174 -8.83 -4.91 -6.88
N VAL A 175 -7.57 -4.46 -6.93
CA VAL A 175 -6.87 -3.91 -5.76
C VAL A 175 -6.83 -2.38 -5.81
N ILE A 176 -7.25 -1.75 -4.72
CA ILE A 176 -7.15 -0.30 -4.48
C ILE A 176 -6.19 -0.08 -3.32
N LEU A 177 -5.20 0.78 -3.51
CA LEU A 177 -4.25 1.16 -2.47
C LEU A 177 -4.82 2.30 -1.64
N CYS A 178 -4.80 2.19 -0.31
CA CYS A 178 -5.18 3.27 0.61
C CYS A 178 -4.00 3.77 1.46
N GLU A 179 -3.58 5.02 1.25
CA GLU A 179 -2.71 5.74 2.17
C GLU A 179 -3.59 6.47 3.19
N GLY A 180 -3.24 6.45 4.47
CA GLY A 180 -4.09 7.11 5.46
C GLY A 180 -3.44 7.28 6.80
N ALA A 181 -3.91 8.29 7.53
CA ALA A 181 -3.41 8.57 8.87
C ALA A 181 -3.63 7.34 9.78
N SER A 182 -2.64 6.99 10.59
CA SER A 182 -2.71 5.80 11.45
C SER A 182 -2.51 6.15 12.92
N ARG A 183 -3.24 5.45 13.79
CA ARG A 183 -2.97 5.47 15.23
C ARG A 183 -1.62 4.80 15.52
N PRO A 184 -0.96 5.16 16.62
CA PRO A 184 0.21 4.42 17.09
C PRO A 184 -0.17 2.97 17.40
N PHE A 185 0.74 2.03 17.13
CA PHE A 185 0.52 0.60 17.38
C PHE A 185 0.72 0.20 18.85
N ALA A 186 1.41 1.01 19.65
CA ALA A 186 1.76 0.66 21.03
C ALA A 186 0.70 1.14 22.04
N VAL A 187 0.25 0.22 22.89
CA VAL A 187 -0.66 0.51 24.01
C VAL A 187 0.04 1.46 24.99
N GLY A 188 -0.58 2.61 25.27
CA GLY A 188 -0.04 3.62 26.19
C GLY A 188 0.81 4.71 25.53
N GLU A 189 1.06 4.64 24.22
CA GLU A 189 1.64 5.79 23.52
C GLU A 189 0.63 6.95 23.47
N PRO A 190 1.04 8.17 23.80
CA PRO A 190 0.14 9.31 23.78
C PRO A 190 -0.43 9.53 22.37
N SER A 191 -1.64 10.09 22.32
CA SER A 191 -2.33 10.52 21.08
C SER A 191 -1.54 11.56 20.28
N SER A 192 -0.36 11.98 20.75
CA SER A 192 0.63 12.77 20.04
C SER A 192 1.54 11.95 19.11
N PHE A 193 1.34 10.63 18.94
CA PHE A 193 2.12 9.77 18.03
C PHE A 193 1.39 9.33 16.76
N PHE A 194 0.23 9.92 16.43
CA PHE A 194 -0.45 9.66 15.14
C PHE A 194 0.52 9.88 13.98
N ARG A 195 0.51 8.93 13.04
CA ARG A 195 1.23 9.05 11.77
C ARG A 195 0.35 9.84 10.80
N PRO A 196 0.83 10.98 10.26
CA PRO A 196 0.09 11.74 9.27
C PRO A 196 0.00 10.95 7.96
N VAL A 197 -0.92 11.38 7.10
CA VAL A 197 -0.96 10.94 5.70
C VAL A 197 0.32 11.43 5.01
N ASP A 198 1.04 10.53 4.33
CA ASP A 198 2.17 10.92 3.48
C ASP A 198 1.67 11.27 2.06
N ILE A 199 1.51 12.56 1.78
CA ILE A 199 1.04 13.03 0.47
C ILE A 199 2.08 12.81 -0.64
N ALA A 200 3.37 12.82 -0.29
CA ALA A 200 4.45 12.65 -1.27
C ALA A 200 4.47 11.23 -1.88
N ILE A 201 3.80 10.28 -1.23
CA ILE A 201 3.69 8.90 -1.67
C ILE A 201 2.82 8.73 -2.91
N ILE A 202 1.86 9.63 -3.12
CA ILE A 202 0.86 9.53 -4.19
C ILE A 202 1.55 9.53 -5.56
N PRO A 203 2.42 10.51 -5.91
CA PRO A 203 3.14 10.45 -7.17
C PRO A 203 4.08 9.25 -7.27
N GLU A 204 4.79 8.87 -6.19
CA GLU A 204 5.69 7.70 -6.19
C GLU A 204 4.93 6.39 -6.51
N VAL A 205 3.78 6.17 -5.87
CA VAL A 205 2.91 5.02 -6.14
C VAL A 205 2.42 5.06 -7.58
N LYS A 206 1.97 6.24 -8.05
CA LYS A 206 1.48 6.38 -9.42
C LYS A 206 2.58 6.16 -10.46
N GLU A 207 3.85 6.42 -10.17
CA GLU A 207 4.97 6.08 -11.06
C GLU A 207 5.27 4.58 -11.05
N THR A 208 5.20 3.94 -9.88
CA THR A 208 5.67 2.56 -9.66
C THR A 208 4.64 1.48 -10.00
N THR A 209 3.35 1.74 -9.77
CA THR A 209 2.26 0.78 -9.99
C THR A 209 1.16 1.35 -10.87
N HIS A 210 0.42 0.46 -11.54
CA HIS A 210 -0.80 0.79 -12.27
C HIS A 210 -2.06 0.79 -11.39
N LEU A 211 -1.98 0.31 -10.14
CA LEU A 211 -3.10 0.24 -9.22
C LEU A 211 -3.56 1.64 -8.79
N PRO A 212 -4.88 1.86 -8.61
CA PRO A 212 -5.38 3.12 -8.09
C PRO A 212 -4.96 3.35 -6.64
N ILE A 213 -4.73 4.61 -6.28
CA ILE A 213 -4.46 5.04 -4.90
C ILE A 213 -5.53 6.02 -4.41
N VAL A 214 -6.12 5.71 -3.26
CA VAL A 214 -7.00 6.59 -2.51
C VAL A 214 -6.31 7.06 -1.22
N VAL A 215 -6.81 8.17 -0.68
CA VAL A 215 -6.33 8.73 0.59
C VAL A 215 -7.43 8.74 1.62
N ASP A 216 -7.13 8.25 2.82
CA ASP A 216 -7.99 8.36 4.01
C ASP A 216 -7.46 9.41 5.00
N PRO A 217 -8.04 10.63 5.02
CA PRO A 217 -7.66 11.68 5.94
C PRO A 217 -8.42 11.60 7.28
N THR A 218 -9.27 10.59 7.53
CA THR A 218 -10.20 10.52 8.68
C THR A 218 -9.50 10.65 10.04
N PHE A 219 -8.29 10.09 10.19
CA PHE A 219 -7.52 10.18 11.43
C PHE A 219 -6.54 11.37 11.48
N SER A 220 -6.67 12.34 10.57
CA SER A 220 -5.89 13.58 10.64
C SER A 220 -6.17 14.27 11.97
N ARG A 221 -5.09 14.67 12.69
CA ARG A 221 -5.24 15.34 14.00
C ARG A 221 -6.18 16.53 13.85
N GLY A 222 -6.98 16.86 14.85
CA GLY A 222 -7.73 18.13 14.83
C GLY A 222 -9.04 18.16 14.05
N GLY A 223 -9.52 17.01 13.55
CA GLY A 223 -10.80 16.92 12.87
C GLY A 223 -10.81 17.66 11.53
N LEU A 224 -11.94 18.23 11.16
CA LEU A 224 -12.17 18.83 9.84
C LEU A 224 -11.14 19.90 9.47
N ARG A 225 -10.67 20.68 10.45
CA ARG A 225 -9.66 21.74 10.27
C ARG A 225 -8.36 21.26 9.62
N HIS A 226 -7.96 20.00 9.85
CA HIS A 226 -6.80 19.41 9.18
C HIS A 226 -7.21 18.39 8.12
N GLN A 227 -8.36 17.73 8.26
CA GLN A 227 -8.88 16.81 7.25
C GLN A 227 -9.09 17.52 5.90
N PHE A 228 -9.63 18.74 5.91
CA PHE A 228 -9.91 19.52 4.69
C PHE A 228 -8.64 19.87 3.91
N PRO A 229 -7.61 20.53 4.49
CA PRO A 229 -6.39 20.82 3.76
C PRO A 229 -5.64 19.55 3.32
N VAL A 230 -5.68 18.46 4.09
CA VAL A 230 -5.11 17.16 3.68
C VAL A 230 -5.89 16.55 2.50
N THR A 231 -7.22 16.71 2.48
CA THR A 231 -8.06 16.26 1.36
C THR A 231 -7.72 17.05 0.09
N ARG A 232 -7.61 18.38 0.19
CA ARG A 232 -7.19 19.23 -0.93
C ARG A 232 -5.81 18.84 -1.46
N SER A 233 -4.85 18.59 -0.56
CA SER A 233 -3.49 18.22 -0.97
C SER A 233 -3.44 16.83 -1.62
N ALA A 234 -4.25 15.88 -1.16
CA ALA A 234 -4.37 14.55 -1.77
C ALA A 234 -4.93 14.62 -3.19
N VAL A 235 -5.99 15.40 -3.42
CA VAL A 235 -6.52 15.62 -4.77
C VAL A 235 -5.47 16.30 -5.65
N ALA A 236 -4.83 17.37 -5.17
CA ALA A 236 -3.79 18.09 -5.90
C ALA A 236 -2.58 17.22 -6.25
N ALA A 237 -2.19 16.29 -5.37
CA ALA A 237 -1.13 15.31 -5.60
C ALA A 237 -1.52 14.20 -6.59
N GLY A 238 -2.80 14.15 -6.97
CA GLY A 238 -3.32 13.24 -7.98
C GLY A 238 -3.89 11.94 -7.44
N ALA A 239 -4.38 11.89 -6.19
CA ALA A 239 -5.11 10.73 -5.68
C ALA A 239 -6.29 10.36 -6.60
N ASP A 240 -6.60 9.07 -6.72
CA ASP A 240 -7.70 8.55 -7.52
C ASP A 240 -9.04 8.54 -6.78
N GLY A 241 -8.98 8.74 -5.46
CA GLY A 241 -10.14 9.00 -4.64
C GLY A 241 -9.75 9.45 -3.25
N ILE A 242 -10.73 9.98 -2.53
CA ILE A 242 -10.64 10.33 -1.12
C ILE A 242 -11.62 9.43 -0.39
N TRP A 243 -11.09 8.60 0.50
CA TRP A 243 -11.88 7.80 1.42
C TRP A 243 -12.15 8.62 2.67
N VAL A 244 -13.33 9.17 2.81
CA VAL A 244 -13.60 10.12 3.90
C VAL A 244 -14.97 9.90 4.48
N LYS A 245 -15.04 9.63 5.78
CA LYS A 245 -16.30 9.66 6.50
C LYS A 245 -16.49 11.07 7.05
N PHE A 246 -17.26 11.91 6.36
CA PHE A 246 -17.67 13.17 6.93
C PHE A 246 -18.83 12.91 7.88
N SER A 247 -18.50 12.56 9.13
CA SER A 247 -19.52 12.25 10.13
C SER A 247 -20.41 13.47 10.35
N THR A 248 -21.63 13.41 9.84
CA THR A 248 -22.70 14.37 10.13
C THR A 248 -23.34 14.12 11.49
N THR A 249 -22.85 13.13 12.24
CA THR A 249 -23.26 12.81 13.61
C THR A 249 -22.06 12.77 14.55
N ASP A 250 -22.18 13.29 15.76
CA ASP A 250 -21.15 13.12 16.79
C ASP A 250 -21.10 11.68 17.31
N SER A 251 -20.14 11.38 18.20
CA SER A 251 -20.02 10.06 18.85
C SER A 251 -21.22 9.66 19.71
N ALA A 252 -22.17 10.56 19.94
CA ALA A 252 -23.44 10.32 20.64
C ALA A 252 -24.65 10.20 19.68
N GLY A 253 -24.42 10.28 18.36
CA GLY A 253 -25.46 10.16 17.33
C GLY A 253 -26.28 11.44 17.09
N ALA A 254 -25.88 12.57 17.68
CA ALA A 254 -26.54 13.85 17.43
C ALA A 254 -26.08 14.43 16.08
N VAL A 255 -27.04 14.90 15.26
CA VAL A 255 -26.73 15.59 14.00
C VAL A 255 -25.86 16.81 14.31
N VAL A 256 -24.69 16.88 13.68
CA VAL A 256 -23.75 17.97 13.83
C VAL A 256 -24.27 19.17 13.04
N ASP A 257 -24.36 20.31 13.72
CA ASP A 257 -24.73 21.69 13.32
C ASP A 257 -24.72 22.02 11.79
N GLU A 258 -25.70 22.79 11.30
CA GLU A 258 -25.86 23.22 9.88
C GLU A 258 -24.56 23.82 9.29
N ASN A 259 -23.76 24.46 10.13
CA ASN A 259 -22.44 24.99 9.78
C ASN A 259 -21.50 23.92 9.17
N HIS A 260 -21.56 22.67 9.65
CA HIS A 260 -20.71 21.59 9.15
C HIS A 260 -21.11 21.12 7.75
N GLN A 261 -22.40 21.08 7.43
CA GLN A 261 -22.85 20.78 6.07
C GLN A 261 -22.41 21.86 5.07
N HIS A 262 -22.42 23.13 5.51
CA HIS A 262 -21.91 24.24 4.72
C HIS A 262 -20.40 24.13 4.48
N GLU A 263 -19.63 23.76 5.51
CA GLU A 263 -18.19 23.53 5.41
C GLU A 263 -17.84 22.39 4.43
N ILE A 264 -18.53 21.24 4.51
CA ILE A 264 -18.33 20.11 3.59
C ILE A 264 -18.69 20.52 2.15
N SER A 265 -19.82 21.22 1.96
CA SER A 265 -20.22 21.74 0.65
C SER A 265 -19.19 22.72 0.07
N GLY A 266 -18.59 23.54 0.94
CA GLY A 266 -17.48 24.43 0.59
C GLY A 266 -16.25 23.64 0.13
N LEU A 267 -15.86 22.61 0.88
CA LEU A 267 -14.76 21.73 0.51
C LEU A 267 -14.99 21.07 -0.85
N ILE A 268 -16.17 20.48 -1.10
CA ILE A 268 -16.47 19.80 -2.37
C ILE A 268 -16.22 20.73 -3.57
N LYS A 269 -16.69 21.97 -3.51
CA LYS A 269 -16.44 22.98 -4.56
C LYS A 269 -14.96 23.26 -4.77
N GLU A 270 -14.18 23.34 -3.70
CA GLU A 270 -12.73 23.53 -3.80
C GLU A 270 -12.05 22.29 -4.42
N LEU A 271 -12.50 21.08 -4.08
CA LEU A 271 -11.97 19.84 -4.66
C LEU A 271 -12.29 19.75 -6.16
N GLU A 272 -13.48 20.18 -6.59
CA GLU A 272 -13.82 20.30 -8.02
C GLU A 272 -12.85 21.22 -8.75
N LEU A 273 -12.56 22.40 -8.19
CA LEU A 273 -11.62 23.36 -8.76
C LEU A 273 -10.19 22.80 -8.82
N ILE A 274 -9.74 22.12 -7.76
CA ILE A 274 -8.41 21.50 -7.70
C ILE A 274 -8.31 20.36 -8.71
N ALA A 275 -9.31 19.48 -8.77
CA ALA A 275 -9.35 18.37 -9.74
C ALA A 275 -9.29 18.92 -11.17
N LEU A 276 -10.07 19.96 -11.48
CA LEU A 276 -10.06 20.61 -12.78
C LEU A 276 -8.69 21.20 -13.12
N ALA A 277 -8.02 21.83 -12.14
CA ALA A 277 -6.69 22.42 -12.33
C ALA A 277 -5.61 21.38 -12.69
N ILE A 278 -5.80 20.11 -12.30
CA ILE A 278 -4.92 19.00 -12.66
C ILE A 278 -5.46 18.14 -13.82
N GLY A 279 -6.47 18.62 -14.55
CA GLY A 279 -7.03 17.94 -15.73
C GLY A 279 -7.93 16.75 -15.40
N ARG A 280 -8.53 16.73 -14.22
CA ARG A 280 -9.46 15.69 -13.75
C ARG A 280 -10.82 16.29 -13.40
N SER A 281 -11.80 15.43 -13.16
CA SER A 281 -13.11 15.82 -12.58
C SER A 281 -13.27 15.20 -11.21
N LEU A 282 -14.07 15.81 -10.34
CA LEU A 282 -14.50 15.20 -9.09
C LEU A 282 -15.81 14.44 -9.33
N ARG A 283 -15.95 13.28 -8.71
CA ARG A 283 -17.21 12.55 -8.61
C ARG A 283 -17.55 12.38 -7.13
N GLY A 284 -18.57 13.11 -6.70
CA GLY A 284 -19.21 12.97 -5.40
C GLY A 284 -20.18 11.80 -5.35
#